data_AF-A0A849S030-F1
#
_entry.id   AF-A0A849S030-F1
#
_cell.length_a   1.000
_cell.length_b   1.000
_cell.length_c   1.000
_cell.angle_alpha   90.00
_cell.angle_beta   90.00
_cell.angle_gamma   90.00
#
_symmetry.space_group_name_H-M   'P 1'
#
loop_
_entity.id
_entity.type
_entity.pdbx_description
1 polymer ?
#
loop_
_entity_poly.entity_id
_entity_poly.type
_entity_poly.pdbx_seq_one_letter_code
_entity_poly.pdbx_strand_id
1 'polypeptide(L)'
;MKKQIGSLGSILIGIAMATVGLTGQAQAISFTATNGTNLSASADFQLSGTTLTVVLTNTSAADVLVPADVLTAVFFSSNGTLTSGTAILTAGSAVVFDAAPVGGVVGGEWAYLSGLAGAPLGATQGIGSAGFALFDGATFPGADLDPPAAVNGMNYGILSAGDNLATGNAPVTGDNPFIKNSVTFTLNVDPNNVFSLSSINNVSFQYGTALDEPNIRSVPEPASMLLLGAGLAGIGIWRRKAAR
;
A
#
# COMPACT_ATOMS: atom_id res chain seq x y z
N MET A 1 53.28 25.77 61.41
CA MET A 1 53.81 25.79 60.04
C MET A 1 52.83 24.98 59.18
N LYS A 2 52.01 25.63 58.34
CA LYS A 2 51.92 25.49 56.86
C LYS A 2 51.78 24.01 56.42
N LYS A 3 50.79 23.54 55.64
CA LYS A 3 49.91 24.16 54.62
C LYS A 3 48.96 23.08 54.04
N GLN A 4 47.77 23.50 53.56
CA GLN A 4 46.96 22.97 52.42
C GLN A 4 46.25 21.61 52.61
N ILE A 5 44.91 21.45 52.66
CA ILE A 5 43.76 21.94 51.85
C ILE A 5 43.90 21.65 50.35
N GLY A 6 43.14 20.66 49.86
CA GLY A 6 42.81 20.39 48.45
C GLY A 6 41.63 19.41 48.40
N SER A 7 40.40 19.91 48.56
CA SER A 7 39.41 20.22 47.52
C SER A 7 38.68 18.98 46.96
N LEU A 8 37.47 18.79 47.48
CA LEU A 8 36.37 18.04 46.86
C LEU A 8 36.12 18.60 45.45
N GLY A 9 36.36 17.77 44.42
CA GLY A 9 35.96 18.04 43.05
C GLY A 9 34.67 17.30 42.74
N SER A 10 33.53 17.94 42.98
CA SER A 10 32.20 17.48 42.60
C SER A 10 32.07 17.53 41.07
N ILE A 11 32.09 16.38 40.41
CA ILE A 11 31.76 16.27 38.99
C ILE A 11 30.23 16.27 38.86
N LEU A 12 29.65 17.45 38.62
CA LEU A 12 28.29 17.58 38.11
C LEU A 12 28.30 17.23 36.62
N ILE A 13 27.86 16.02 36.29
CA ILE A 13 27.48 15.65 34.92
C ILE A 13 26.13 16.31 34.65
N GLY A 14 26.14 17.47 34.01
CA GLY A 14 24.95 18.08 33.44
C GLY A 14 24.51 17.28 32.21
N ILE A 15 23.47 16.47 32.34
CA ILE A 15 22.79 15.87 31.20
C ILE A 15 22.01 17.00 30.52
N ALA A 16 22.56 17.53 29.43
CA ALA A 16 21.81 18.39 28.51
C ALA A 16 20.76 17.51 27.82
N MET A 17 19.51 17.55 28.32
CA MET A 17 18.36 17.04 27.58
C MET A 17 18.13 17.94 26.37
N ALA A 18 18.64 17.51 25.22
CA ALA A 18 18.20 18.03 23.94
C ALA A 18 16.73 17.61 23.75
N THR A 19 15.80 18.55 23.89
CA THR A 19 14.43 18.39 23.42
C THR A 19 14.47 18.33 21.89
N VAL A 20 14.64 17.13 21.35
CA VAL A 20 14.43 16.88 19.92
C VAL A 20 12.95 17.16 19.68
N GLY A 21 12.66 18.20 18.91
CA GLY A 21 11.30 18.43 18.43
C GLY A 21 10.83 17.17 17.71
N LEU A 22 9.76 16.54 18.22
CA LEU A 22 9.12 15.40 17.57
C LEU A 22 8.46 15.92 16.30
N THR A 23 9.23 16.04 15.22
CA THR A 23 8.64 16.05 13.88
C THR A 23 7.91 14.72 13.75
N GLY A 24 6.57 14.76 13.65
CA GLY A 24 5.74 13.56 13.54
C GLY A 24 6.26 12.68 12.41
N GLN A 25 6.85 11.54 12.76
CA GLN A 25 7.30 10.60 11.75
C GLN A 25 6.06 9.98 11.12
N ALA A 26 6.01 9.97 9.79
CA ALA A 26 4.99 9.23 9.09
C ALA A 26 5.16 7.75 9.46
N GLN A 27 4.12 7.16 10.05
CA GLN A 27 4.11 5.73 10.33
C GLN A 27 3.78 5.00 9.03
N ALA A 28 4.36 3.82 8.81
CA ALA A 28 4.09 3.01 7.64
C ALA A 28 3.97 1.52 8.00
N ILE A 29 3.13 0.80 7.26
CA ILE A 29 3.00 -0.66 7.30
C ILE A 29 2.80 -1.17 5.88
N SER A 30 3.48 -2.25 5.51
CA SER A 30 3.35 -2.88 4.20
C SER A 30 2.71 -4.25 4.32
N PHE A 31 1.82 -4.55 3.38
CA PHE A 31 1.24 -5.87 3.19
C PHE A 31 1.63 -6.38 1.81
N THR A 32 2.11 -7.62 1.77
CA THR A 32 2.48 -8.28 0.53
C THR A 32 1.75 -9.61 0.40
N ALA A 33 1.48 -10.02 -0.83
CA ALA A 33 0.91 -11.32 -1.13
C ALA A 33 1.53 -11.90 -2.40
N THR A 34 1.57 -13.23 -2.45
CA THR A 34 1.84 -14.00 -3.66
C THR A 34 1.04 -15.30 -3.63
N ASN A 35 0.58 -15.78 -4.78
CA ASN A 35 0.04 -17.14 -4.92
C ASN A 35 1.12 -18.20 -5.12
N GLY A 36 2.41 -17.81 -5.12
CA GLY A 36 3.54 -18.70 -5.37
C GLY A 36 3.79 -19.04 -6.84
N THR A 37 2.99 -18.48 -7.76
CA THR A 37 3.13 -18.70 -9.21
C THR A 37 3.25 -17.37 -9.95
N ASN A 38 2.13 -16.76 -10.33
CA ASN A 38 2.03 -15.68 -11.30
C ASN A 38 1.36 -14.42 -10.76
N LEU A 39 0.80 -14.45 -9.55
CA LEU A 39 0.15 -13.29 -8.93
C LEU A 39 0.94 -12.85 -7.71
N SER A 40 1.19 -11.54 -7.63
CA SER A 40 1.80 -10.90 -6.46
C SER A 40 1.43 -9.43 -6.42
N ALA A 41 1.16 -8.91 -5.23
CA ALA A 41 0.81 -7.52 -5.02
C ALA A 41 1.32 -7.01 -3.68
N SER A 42 1.45 -5.69 -3.57
CA SER A 42 1.68 -4.99 -2.31
C SER A 42 0.70 -3.83 -2.10
N ALA A 43 0.42 -3.56 -0.82
CA ALA A 43 -0.28 -2.37 -0.37
C ALA A 43 0.53 -1.72 0.76
N ASP A 44 1.09 -0.54 0.48
CA ASP A 44 1.87 0.23 1.43
C ASP A 44 0.99 1.34 2.03
N PHE A 45 0.71 1.23 3.34
CA PHE A 45 -0.10 2.19 4.08
C PHE A 45 0.80 3.12 4.86
N GLN A 46 0.66 4.43 4.67
CA GLN A 46 1.42 5.45 5.37
C GLN A 46 0.49 6.50 5.97
N LEU A 47 0.58 6.74 7.28
CA LEU A 47 -0.22 7.74 7.99
C LEU A 47 0.63 8.97 8.31
N SER A 48 0.17 10.14 7.87
CA SER A 48 0.74 11.44 8.22
C SER A 48 -0.38 12.41 8.58
N GLY A 49 -0.50 12.76 9.87
CA GLY A 49 -1.63 13.54 10.36
C GLY A 49 -2.95 12.80 10.14
N THR A 50 -3.88 13.41 9.40
CA THR A 50 -5.19 12.84 9.04
C THR A 50 -5.20 12.24 7.63
N THR A 51 -4.05 12.12 6.97
CA THR A 51 -3.95 11.57 5.61
C THR A 51 -3.34 10.18 5.67
N LEU A 52 -4.13 9.18 5.27
CA LEU A 52 -3.67 7.83 5.00
C LEU A 52 -3.35 7.71 3.51
N THR A 53 -2.09 7.51 3.17
CA THR A 53 -1.66 7.20 1.81
C THR A 53 -1.61 5.69 1.64
N VAL A 54 -2.13 5.19 0.54
CA VAL A 54 -2.10 3.77 0.17
C VAL A 54 -1.47 3.63 -1.21
N VAL A 55 -0.35 2.95 -1.34
CA VAL A 55 0.24 2.62 -2.64
C VAL A 55 -0.09 1.18 -2.97
N LEU A 56 -0.90 0.96 -4.00
CA LEU A 56 -1.26 -0.37 -4.49
C LEU A 56 -0.43 -0.71 -5.71
N THR A 57 0.25 -1.86 -5.67
CA THR A 57 1.19 -2.27 -6.72
C THR A 57 0.94 -3.73 -7.11
N ASN A 58 0.93 -4.04 -8.41
CA ASN A 58 1.01 -5.41 -8.89
C ASN A 58 2.49 -5.80 -9.07
N THR A 59 3.05 -6.44 -8.06
CA THR A 59 4.49 -6.75 -7.97
C THR A 59 4.89 -8.01 -8.73
N SER A 60 3.96 -8.67 -9.43
CA SER A 60 4.27 -9.88 -10.19
C SER A 60 5.24 -9.60 -11.34
N ALA A 61 6.17 -10.54 -11.54
CA ALA A 61 7.06 -10.57 -12.69
C ALA A 61 6.54 -11.45 -13.84
N ALA A 62 5.37 -12.07 -13.68
CA ALA A 62 4.73 -12.86 -14.72
C ALA A 62 3.95 -11.96 -15.69
N ASP A 63 3.73 -12.46 -16.90
CA ASP A 63 2.94 -11.80 -17.93
C ASP A 63 1.44 -11.76 -17.56
N VAL A 64 0.68 -10.74 -18.01
CA VAL A 64 -0.78 -10.69 -17.85
C VAL A 64 -1.41 -11.30 -19.11
N LEU A 65 -1.95 -12.51 -18.99
CA LEU A 65 -2.47 -13.23 -20.16
C LEU A 65 -4.00 -13.21 -20.23
N VAL A 66 -4.66 -13.08 -19.09
CA VAL A 66 -6.12 -13.10 -18.97
C VAL A 66 -6.62 -12.02 -18.00
N PRO A 67 -7.90 -11.61 -18.05
CA PRO A 67 -8.47 -10.64 -17.11
C PRO A 67 -8.22 -10.96 -15.62
N ALA A 68 -8.25 -12.25 -15.26
CA ALA A 68 -7.99 -12.72 -13.90
C ALA A 68 -6.53 -12.55 -13.42
N ASP A 69 -5.62 -12.04 -14.27
CA ASP A 69 -4.25 -11.65 -13.91
C ASP A 69 -4.12 -10.14 -13.63
N VAL A 70 -5.16 -9.33 -13.87
CA VAL A 70 -5.18 -7.88 -13.63
C VAL A 70 -5.57 -7.60 -12.18
N LEU A 71 -4.75 -6.82 -11.46
CA LEU A 71 -5.05 -6.40 -10.08
C LEU A 71 -6.06 -5.25 -10.08
N THR A 72 -7.23 -5.47 -9.51
CA THR A 72 -8.36 -4.53 -9.59
C THR A 72 -8.84 -4.04 -8.24
N ALA A 73 -8.46 -4.69 -7.13
CA ALA A 73 -8.82 -4.20 -5.80
C ALA A 73 -7.85 -4.62 -4.69
N VAL A 74 -7.87 -3.84 -3.63
CA VAL A 74 -7.40 -4.23 -2.30
C VAL A 74 -8.55 -4.10 -1.31
N PHE A 75 -8.83 -5.19 -0.59
CA PHE A 75 -9.80 -5.22 0.50
C PHE A 75 -9.07 -5.27 1.84
N PHE A 76 -9.62 -4.58 2.84
CA PHE A 76 -9.04 -4.53 4.18
C PHE A 76 -10.10 -4.15 5.23
N SER A 77 -9.71 -4.24 6.49
CA SER A 77 -10.46 -3.71 7.62
C SER A 77 -9.55 -2.85 8.47
N SER A 78 -10.07 -1.74 8.98
CA SER A 78 -9.43 -0.87 9.95
C SER A 78 -10.47 -0.34 10.93
N ASN A 79 -9.99 0.23 12.03
CA ASN A 79 -10.81 1.15 12.82
C ASN A 79 -10.90 2.52 12.12
N GLY A 80 -11.62 3.45 12.73
CA GLY A 80 -11.74 4.81 12.23
C GLY A 80 -12.72 4.96 11.08
N THR A 81 -13.07 6.21 10.78
CA THR A 81 -13.83 6.57 9.58
C THR A 81 -12.84 7.12 8.57
N LEU A 82 -12.81 6.51 7.38
CA LEU A 82 -12.03 7.03 6.26
C LEU A 82 -12.96 7.46 5.14
N THR A 83 -12.60 8.51 4.41
CA THR A 83 -13.28 8.93 3.18
C THR A 83 -12.28 9.03 2.03
N SER A 84 -12.77 8.99 0.78
CA SER A 84 -11.93 9.13 -0.40
C SER A 84 -11.24 10.51 -0.42
N GLY A 85 -9.95 10.52 -0.71
CA GLY A 85 -9.15 11.70 -0.98
C GLY A 85 -8.86 11.80 -2.47
N THR A 86 -7.73 11.28 -2.91
CA THR A 86 -7.28 11.30 -4.32
C THR A 86 -6.86 9.92 -4.78
N ALA A 87 -6.87 9.70 -6.10
CA ALA A 87 -6.20 8.57 -6.74
C ALA A 87 -5.38 9.08 -7.93
N ILE A 88 -4.08 8.84 -7.87
CA ILE A 88 -3.12 9.31 -8.87
C ILE A 88 -2.13 8.20 -9.22
N LEU A 89 -1.65 8.17 -10.45
CA LEU A 89 -0.53 7.34 -10.85
C LEU A 89 0.66 7.62 -9.93
N THR A 90 1.25 6.56 -9.37
CA THR A 90 2.51 6.69 -8.64
C THR A 90 3.60 7.15 -9.61
N ALA A 91 4.58 7.91 -9.12
CA ALA A 91 5.72 8.32 -9.94
C ALA A 91 6.41 7.09 -10.58
N GLY A 92 6.58 7.12 -11.90
CA GLY A 92 7.13 6.00 -12.68
C GLY A 92 6.09 5.03 -13.23
N SER A 93 4.83 5.13 -12.81
CA SER A 93 3.70 4.40 -13.42
C SER A 93 3.23 5.08 -14.70
N ALA A 94 2.54 4.32 -15.55
CA ALA A 94 2.00 4.82 -16.82
C ALA A 94 0.64 4.18 -17.12
N VAL A 95 -0.19 4.91 -17.87
CA VAL A 95 -1.35 4.32 -18.54
C VAL A 95 -0.88 3.71 -19.86
N VAL A 96 -1.39 2.52 -20.17
CA VAL A 96 -1.16 1.80 -21.41
C VAL A 96 -2.48 1.62 -22.14
N PHE A 97 -2.40 1.56 -23.48
CA PHE A 97 -3.55 1.46 -24.40
C PHE A 97 -4.53 2.64 -24.36
N ASP A 98 -4.16 3.72 -23.67
CA ASP A 98 -4.84 5.02 -23.69
C ASP A 98 -3.85 6.16 -23.39
N ALA A 99 -4.28 7.40 -23.57
CA ALA A 99 -3.51 8.58 -23.23
C ALA A 99 -3.36 8.73 -21.71
N ALA A 100 -2.19 9.19 -21.27
CA ALA A 100 -1.98 9.51 -19.86
C ALA A 100 -2.89 10.68 -19.43
N PRO A 101 -3.67 10.55 -18.35
CA PRO A 101 -4.53 11.62 -17.88
C PRO A 101 -3.71 12.79 -17.34
N VAL A 102 -4.27 13.99 -17.42
CA VAL A 102 -3.63 15.20 -16.93
C VAL A 102 -3.31 15.06 -15.43
N GLY A 103 -2.05 15.27 -15.07
CA GLY A 103 -1.58 15.14 -13.69
C GLY A 103 -1.58 13.70 -13.15
N GLY A 104 -1.79 12.69 -14.00
CA GLY A 104 -1.88 11.29 -13.60
C GLY A 104 -3.12 10.96 -12.77
N VAL A 105 -4.17 11.79 -12.81
CA VAL A 105 -5.38 11.58 -12.02
C VAL A 105 -6.21 10.45 -12.62
N VAL A 106 -6.36 9.37 -11.87
CA VAL A 106 -7.14 8.17 -12.26
C VAL A 106 -8.35 7.95 -11.34
N GLY A 107 -8.69 8.94 -10.51
CA GLY A 107 -9.76 8.82 -9.52
C GLY A 107 -11.15 8.61 -10.11
N GLY A 108 -11.38 9.02 -11.35
CA GLY A 108 -12.63 8.74 -12.04
C GLY A 108 -12.86 7.25 -12.32
N GLU A 109 -11.85 6.40 -12.17
CA GLU A 109 -11.91 4.96 -12.46
C GLU A 109 -11.82 4.08 -11.22
N TRP A 110 -11.67 4.69 -10.05
CA TRP A 110 -11.47 3.99 -8.79
C TRP A 110 -12.49 4.42 -7.75
N ALA A 111 -12.85 3.48 -6.89
CA ALA A 111 -13.69 3.72 -5.73
C ALA A 111 -13.00 3.29 -4.45
N TYR A 112 -13.24 4.05 -3.39
CA TYR A 112 -13.13 3.61 -2.01
C TYR A 112 -14.53 3.49 -1.42
N LEU A 113 -14.74 2.43 -0.63
CA LEU A 113 -15.97 2.27 0.17
C LEU A 113 -15.65 1.64 1.53
N SER A 114 -16.40 2.05 2.55
CA SER A 114 -16.41 1.47 3.90
C SER A 114 -17.78 0.88 4.22
N GLY A 115 -17.83 -0.04 5.20
CA GLY A 115 -19.05 -0.73 5.56
C GLY A 115 -19.44 -1.83 4.58
N LEU A 116 -18.45 -2.36 3.84
CA LEU A 116 -18.65 -3.47 2.92
C LEU A 116 -19.22 -4.70 3.64
N ALA A 117 -20.15 -5.37 2.98
CA ALA A 117 -20.65 -6.68 3.36
C ALA A 117 -20.41 -7.65 2.20
N GLY A 118 -19.84 -8.83 2.48
CA GLY A 118 -19.54 -9.83 1.45
C GLY A 118 -18.18 -9.68 0.76
N ALA A 119 -17.36 -8.71 1.16
CA ALA A 119 -15.98 -8.62 0.67
C ALA A 119 -15.12 -9.82 1.14
N PRO A 120 -14.08 -10.21 0.38
CA PRO A 120 -13.18 -11.30 0.73
C PRO A 120 -12.64 -11.18 2.15
N LEU A 121 -12.50 -12.34 2.82
CA LEU A 121 -12.04 -12.47 4.22
C LEU A 121 -12.87 -11.69 5.26
N GLY A 122 -14.07 -11.23 4.91
CA GLY A 122 -14.89 -10.40 5.79
C GLY A 122 -14.34 -8.99 5.97
N ALA A 123 -13.55 -8.51 5.00
CA ALA A 123 -13.11 -7.13 4.96
C ALA A 123 -14.29 -6.15 4.97
N THR A 124 -14.10 -4.99 5.59
CA THR A 124 -15.15 -3.97 5.76
C THR A 124 -14.90 -2.73 4.92
N GLN A 125 -13.74 -2.65 4.26
CA GLN A 125 -13.33 -1.55 3.39
C GLN A 125 -12.67 -2.11 2.13
N GLY A 126 -12.68 -1.32 1.07
CA GLY A 126 -11.99 -1.67 -0.15
C GLY A 126 -11.67 -0.46 -1.00
N ILE A 127 -10.61 -0.59 -1.80
CA ILE A 127 -10.29 0.28 -2.92
C ILE A 127 -10.32 -0.58 -4.18
N GLY A 128 -11.08 -0.20 -5.20
CA GLY A 128 -11.21 -1.01 -6.41
C GLY A 128 -11.56 -0.23 -7.67
N SER A 129 -11.14 -0.76 -8.82
CA SER A 129 -11.49 -0.29 -10.16
C SER A 129 -12.61 -1.11 -10.83
N ALA A 130 -13.08 -2.18 -10.17
CA ALA A 130 -14.18 -3.02 -10.62
C ALA A 130 -15.32 -3.06 -9.59
N GLY A 131 -16.55 -3.25 -10.06
CA GLY A 131 -17.78 -3.05 -9.26
C GLY A 131 -18.00 -4.11 -8.20
N PHE A 132 -17.77 -5.39 -8.51
CA PHE A 132 -17.98 -6.53 -7.61
C PHE A 132 -19.37 -6.63 -6.95
N ALA A 133 -20.36 -5.87 -7.42
CA ALA A 133 -21.62 -5.59 -6.69
C ALA A 133 -21.40 -5.01 -5.28
N LEU A 134 -20.23 -4.42 -5.04
CA LEU A 134 -19.82 -3.74 -3.81
C LEU A 134 -19.66 -2.23 -4.02
N PHE A 135 -19.17 -1.82 -5.18
CA PHE A 135 -18.95 -0.44 -5.57
C PHE A 135 -19.96 -0.02 -6.64
N ASP A 136 -20.68 1.07 -6.40
CA ASP A 136 -21.75 1.58 -7.29
C ASP A 136 -21.27 2.72 -8.23
N GLY A 137 -19.95 2.95 -8.30
CA GLY A 137 -19.31 3.96 -9.12
C GLY A 137 -18.06 4.55 -8.46
N ALA A 138 -17.31 5.36 -9.20
CA ALA A 138 -16.09 5.99 -8.69
C ALA A 138 -16.41 6.97 -7.55
N THR A 139 -15.59 6.92 -6.50
CA THR A 139 -15.73 7.81 -5.34
C THR A 139 -14.51 8.68 -5.11
N PHE A 140 -13.41 8.46 -5.85
CA PHE A 140 -12.30 9.39 -5.89
C PHE A 140 -12.59 10.52 -6.90
N PRO A 141 -12.14 11.76 -6.66
CA PRO A 141 -12.26 12.85 -7.63
C PRO A 141 -11.45 12.55 -8.90
N GLY A 142 -12.04 12.83 -10.06
CA GLY A 142 -11.40 12.69 -11.37
C GLY A 142 -12.42 12.79 -12.50
N ALA A 143 -11.94 12.91 -13.73
CA ALA A 143 -12.79 12.75 -14.91
C ALA A 143 -13.02 11.25 -15.16
N ASP A 144 -14.17 10.90 -15.72
CA ASP A 144 -14.40 9.60 -16.37
C ASP A 144 -13.45 9.50 -17.57
N LEU A 145 -12.50 8.58 -17.49
CA LEU A 145 -11.46 8.36 -18.47
C LEU A 145 -11.85 7.30 -19.50
N ASP A 146 -12.73 6.36 -19.13
CA ASP A 146 -13.19 5.31 -20.03
C ASP A 146 -14.70 5.02 -19.90
N PRO A 147 -15.53 5.82 -20.58
CA PRO A 147 -16.97 5.63 -20.56
C PRO A 147 -17.36 4.26 -21.17
N PRO A 148 -18.41 3.59 -20.67
CA PRO A 148 -19.48 4.17 -19.85
C PRO A 148 -19.49 3.71 -18.38
N ALA A 149 -19.71 4.62 -17.44
CA ALA A 149 -19.81 4.38 -15.99
C ALA A 149 -18.57 3.75 -15.35
N ALA A 150 -17.90 4.48 -14.46
CA ALA A 150 -16.74 4.01 -13.74
C ALA A 150 -17.00 2.76 -12.89
N VAL A 151 -15.94 2.00 -12.62
CA VAL A 151 -15.98 0.82 -11.73
C VAL A 151 -16.85 -0.31 -12.31
N ASN A 152 -16.89 -0.42 -13.64
CA ASN A 152 -17.73 -1.32 -14.43
C ASN A 152 -16.97 -2.49 -15.07
N GLY A 153 -15.68 -2.64 -14.80
CA GLY A 153 -14.82 -3.56 -15.52
C GLY A 153 -13.41 -3.61 -14.94
N MET A 154 -12.46 -4.08 -15.74
CA MET A 154 -11.03 -4.14 -15.35
C MET A 154 -10.25 -2.92 -15.84
N ASN A 155 -10.92 -1.99 -16.50
CA ASN A 155 -10.39 -0.76 -17.06
C ASN A 155 -9.68 0.01 -15.94
N TYR A 156 -8.48 0.52 -16.24
CA TYR A 156 -7.56 1.15 -15.28
C TYR A 156 -7.15 0.27 -14.10
N GLY A 157 -7.38 -1.04 -14.16
CA GLY A 157 -6.74 -2.04 -13.32
C GLY A 157 -5.22 -2.07 -13.53
N ILE A 158 -4.51 -2.68 -12.58
CA ILE A 158 -3.05 -2.64 -12.50
C ILE A 158 -2.46 -3.93 -13.10
N LEU A 159 -1.77 -3.78 -14.23
CA LEU A 159 -0.98 -4.86 -14.86
C LEU A 159 0.26 -5.17 -14.02
N SER A 160 0.75 -6.40 -14.14
CA SER A 160 1.95 -6.83 -13.46
C SER A 160 3.18 -6.03 -13.90
N ALA A 161 4.18 -5.95 -13.02
CA ALA A 161 5.46 -5.33 -13.36
C ALA A 161 6.16 -6.04 -14.53
N GLY A 162 5.99 -7.36 -14.64
CA GLY A 162 6.57 -8.20 -15.70
C GLY A 162 5.77 -8.25 -17.00
N ASP A 163 4.64 -7.55 -17.08
CA ASP A 163 3.73 -7.64 -18.21
C ASP A 163 4.39 -7.29 -19.56
N ASN A 164 4.10 -8.08 -20.58
CA ASN A 164 4.42 -7.84 -21.96
C ASN A 164 3.15 -7.43 -22.73
N LEU A 165 3.03 -6.13 -23.00
CA LEU A 165 1.87 -5.49 -23.64
C LEU A 165 1.52 -6.00 -25.05
N ALA A 166 2.34 -6.90 -25.62
CA ALA A 166 2.11 -7.52 -26.93
C ALA A 166 1.54 -8.95 -26.85
N THR A 167 1.35 -9.50 -25.65
CA THR A 167 0.86 -10.87 -25.40
C THR A 167 -0.39 -10.87 -24.53
N GLY A 168 -1.11 -11.99 -24.51
CA GLY A 168 -2.36 -12.15 -23.76
C GLY A 168 -3.61 -12.17 -24.64
N ASN A 169 -4.76 -12.35 -23.98
CA ASN A 169 -6.05 -12.36 -24.64
C ASN A 169 -6.48 -10.95 -25.05
N ALA A 170 -7.38 -10.84 -26.04
CA ALA A 170 -7.89 -9.56 -26.54
C ALA A 170 -8.35 -8.59 -25.42
N PRO A 171 -9.06 -9.02 -24.36
CA PRO A 171 -9.48 -8.10 -23.31
C PRO A 171 -8.31 -7.42 -22.57
N VAL A 172 -7.13 -8.03 -22.49
CA VAL A 172 -5.96 -7.45 -21.80
C VAL A 172 -4.93 -6.84 -22.76
N THR A 173 -5.26 -6.74 -24.05
CA THR A 173 -4.36 -6.22 -25.08
C THR A 173 -5.05 -5.18 -25.96
N GLY A 174 -4.54 -3.96 -26.01
CA GLY A 174 -4.90 -2.95 -27.02
C GLY A 174 -6.29 -2.31 -26.93
N ASP A 175 -7.26 -2.98 -26.28
CA ASP A 175 -8.68 -2.58 -26.33
C ASP A 175 -9.18 -1.91 -25.04
N ASN A 176 -8.52 -2.13 -23.90
CA ASN A 176 -8.89 -1.53 -22.61
C ASN A 176 -7.69 -0.77 -22.02
N PRO A 177 -7.91 0.43 -21.44
CA PRO A 177 -6.87 1.14 -20.72
C PRO A 177 -6.48 0.39 -19.45
N PHE A 178 -5.17 0.34 -19.18
CA PHE A 178 -4.66 -0.20 -17.92
C PHE A 178 -3.54 0.65 -17.34
N ILE A 179 -3.24 0.42 -16.07
CA ILE A 179 -2.14 1.05 -15.37
C ILE A 179 -0.99 0.03 -15.26
N LYS A 180 0.21 0.43 -15.67
CA LYS A 180 1.43 -0.34 -15.41
C LYS A 180 2.08 0.16 -14.14
N ASN A 181 2.49 -0.77 -13.27
CA ASN A 181 3.16 -0.58 -11.98
C ASN A 181 2.23 -0.34 -10.77
N SER A 182 1.82 0.90 -10.49
CA SER A 182 1.11 1.22 -9.24
C SER A 182 0.26 2.49 -9.26
N VAL A 183 -0.69 2.56 -8.33
CA VAL A 183 -1.54 3.73 -8.04
C VAL A 183 -1.37 4.15 -6.59
N THR A 184 -1.32 5.46 -6.36
CA THR A 184 -1.29 6.07 -5.04
C THR A 184 -2.64 6.68 -4.72
N PHE A 185 -3.27 6.15 -3.68
CA PHE A 185 -4.52 6.64 -3.12
C PHE A 185 -4.24 7.46 -1.86
N THR A 186 -5.04 8.49 -1.63
CA THR A 186 -5.13 9.14 -0.32
C THR A 186 -6.53 8.96 0.22
N LEU A 187 -6.63 8.58 1.49
CA LEU A 187 -7.86 8.52 2.27
C LEU A 187 -7.76 9.52 3.41
N ASN A 188 -8.86 10.21 3.67
CA ASN A 188 -8.94 11.17 4.77
C ASN A 188 -9.46 10.47 6.02
N VAL A 189 -8.67 10.49 7.08
CA VAL A 189 -9.06 10.03 8.41
C VAL A 189 -9.89 11.12 9.08
N ASP A 190 -11.08 10.78 9.59
CA ASP A 190 -11.86 11.70 10.42
C ASP A 190 -11.03 12.07 11.68
N PRO A 191 -10.69 13.36 11.89
CA PRO A 191 -9.89 13.79 13.03
C PRO A 191 -10.53 13.51 14.39
N ASN A 192 -11.85 13.24 14.42
CA ASN A 192 -12.57 12.94 15.65
C ASN A 192 -12.60 11.44 15.98
N ASN A 193 -12.05 10.58 15.12
CA ASN A 193 -12.06 9.14 15.30
C ASN A 193 -10.63 8.62 15.59
N VAL A 194 -10.55 7.51 16.34
CA VAL A 194 -9.28 6.86 16.62
C VAL A 194 -8.93 5.96 15.44
N PHE A 195 -7.99 6.38 14.60
CA PHE A 195 -7.37 5.56 13.56
C PHE A 195 -5.92 5.23 13.94
N SER A 196 -5.51 4.00 13.66
CA SER A 196 -4.11 3.57 13.76
C SER A 196 -3.79 2.59 12.65
N LEU A 197 -2.59 2.66 12.08
CA LEU A 197 -2.12 1.67 11.10
C LEU A 197 -2.13 0.24 11.67
N SER A 198 -1.94 0.08 12.97
CA SER A 198 -1.98 -1.23 13.63
C SER A 198 -3.37 -1.87 13.65
N SER A 199 -4.43 -1.12 13.31
CA SER A 199 -5.78 -1.68 13.20
C SER A 199 -6.03 -2.33 11.83
N ILE A 200 -5.16 -2.07 10.84
CA ILE A 200 -5.31 -2.61 9.50
C ILE A 200 -5.12 -4.12 9.53
N ASN A 201 -6.14 -4.85 9.08
CA ASN A 201 -6.18 -6.31 9.03
C ASN A 201 -7.07 -6.79 7.87
N ASN A 202 -7.23 -8.11 7.73
CA ASN A 202 -7.98 -8.75 6.64
C ASN A 202 -7.59 -8.26 5.23
N VAL A 203 -6.32 -7.88 5.07
CA VAL A 203 -5.82 -7.34 3.80
C VAL A 203 -5.72 -8.46 2.77
N SER A 204 -6.37 -8.27 1.63
CA SER A 204 -6.31 -9.19 0.47
C SER A 204 -6.36 -8.41 -0.83
N PHE A 205 -5.84 -9.03 -1.89
CA PHE A 205 -5.74 -8.44 -3.22
C PHE A 205 -6.63 -9.21 -4.18
N GLN A 206 -7.53 -8.49 -4.85
CA GLN A 206 -8.47 -9.06 -5.79
C GLN A 206 -7.98 -8.84 -7.21
N TYR A 207 -8.02 -9.92 -7.99
CA TYR A 207 -7.75 -9.91 -9.41
C TYR A 207 -9.02 -10.15 -10.21
N GLY A 208 -9.09 -9.60 -11.42
CA GLY A 208 -10.26 -9.69 -12.29
C GLY A 208 -11.43 -8.77 -11.87
N THR A 209 -12.64 -9.06 -12.32
CA THR A 209 -13.85 -8.24 -12.13
C THR A 209 -14.93 -8.91 -11.29
N ALA A 210 -14.72 -10.14 -10.82
CA ALA A 210 -15.65 -10.89 -9.96
C ALA A 210 -15.00 -11.34 -8.65
N LEU A 211 -15.81 -11.53 -7.60
CA LEU A 211 -15.32 -11.94 -6.27
C LEU A 211 -14.98 -13.44 -6.18
N ASP A 212 -15.35 -14.24 -7.17
CA ASP A 212 -14.97 -15.65 -7.32
C ASP A 212 -13.71 -15.86 -8.15
N GLU A 213 -13.14 -14.79 -8.72
CA GLU A 213 -11.82 -14.76 -9.33
C GLU A 213 -10.71 -14.68 -8.26
N PRO A 214 -9.42 -14.86 -8.64
CA PRO A 214 -8.34 -15.00 -7.67
C PRO A 214 -8.27 -13.85 -6.66
N ASN A 215 -8.37 -14.22 -5.38
CA ASN A 215 -8.12 -13.34 -4.25
C ASN A 215 -6.95 -13.89 -3.44
N ILE A 216 -5.87 -13.12 -3.33
CA ILE A 216 -4.68 -13.54 -2.58
C ILE A 216 -4.63 -12.81 -1.23
N ARG A 217 -4.64 -13.60 -0.16
CA ARG A 217 -4.54 -13.10 1.21
C ARG A 217 -3.12 -12.59 1.47
N SER A 218 -3.02 -11.37 1.98
CA SER A 218 -1.74 -10.85 2.44
C SER A 218 -1.34 -11.46 3.78
N VAL A 219 -0.04 -11.51 4.00
CA VAL A 219 0.53 -11.76 5.32
C VAL A 219 1.24 -10.46 5.73
N PRO A 220 0.92 -9.86 6.90
CA PRO A 220 1.70 -8.74 7.40
C PRO A 220 3.16 -9.18 7.46
N GLU A 221 4.10 -8.39 6.93
CA GLU A 221 5.52 -8.76 6.95
C GLU A 221 5.91 -9.13 8.40
N PRO A 222 6.30 -10.38 8.66
CA PRO A 222 6.59 -10.78 10.02
C PRO A 222 7.77 -9.94 10.52
N ALA A 223 7.70 -9.44 11.75
CA ALA A 223 8.85 -8.91 12.48
C ALA A 223 10.06 -9.89 12.47
N SER A 224 9.85 -11.14 12.04
CA SER A 224 10.86 -12.11 11.65
C SER A 224 11.91 -11.59 10.66
N MET A 225 11.58 -10.69 9.73
CA MET A 225 12.60 -10.10 8.83
C MET A 225 13.55 -9.16 9.59
N LEU A 226 13.00 -8.37 10.51
CA LEU A 226 13.80 -7.57 11.45
C LEU A 226 14.63 -8.47 12.37
N LEU A 227 14.05 -9.57 12.86
CA LEU A 227 14.73 -10.54 13.72
C LEU A 227 15.83 -11.31 12.96
N LEU A 228 15.62 -11.64 11.69
CA LEU A 228 16.62 -12.26 10.83
C LEU A 228 17.78 -11.30 10.57
N GLY A 229 17.48 -10.03 10.26
CA GLY A 229 18.49 -8.99 10.12
C GLY A 229 19.29 -8.78 11.40
N ALA A 230 18.61 -8.67 12.54
CA ALA A 230 19.24 -8.54 13.86
C ALA A 230 20.03 -9.79 14.26
N GLY A 231 19.54 -10.98 13.95
CA GLY A 231 20.20 -12.25 14.21
C GLY A 231 21.50 -12.40 13.42
N LEU A 232 21.48 -12.08 12.12
CA LEU A 232 22.67 -12.09 11.27
C LEU A 232 23.71 -11.04 11.71
N ALA A 233 23.26 -9.83 12.08
CA ALA A 233 24.13 -8.81 12.64
C ALA A 233 24.77 -9.27 13.98
N GLY A 234 23.97 -9.88 14.85
CA GLY A 234 24.43 -10.47 16.11
C GLY A 234 25.49 -11.56 15.92
N ILE A 235 25.27 -12.49 14.97
CA ILE A 235 26.26 -13.52 14.61
C ILE A 235 27.54 -12.89 14.05
N GLY A 236 27.42 -11.88 13.19
CA GLY A 236 28.58 -11.16 12.63
C GLY A 236 29.43 -10.48 13.71
N ILE A 237 28.80 -9.84 14.69
CA ILE A 237 29.49 -9.21 15.83
C ILE A 237 30.16 -10.27 16.72
N TRP A 238 29.48 -11.39 16.98
CA TRP A 238 30.02 -12.48 17.80
C TRP A 238 31.26 -13.12 17.16
N ARG A 239 31.22 -13.41 15.85
CA ARG A 239 32.37 -13.96 15.11
C ARG A 239 33.59 -13.03 15.14
N ARG A 240 33.39 -11.70 15.07
CA ARG A 240 34.50 -10.73 15.17
C ARG A 240 35.13 -10.67 16.57
N LYS A 241 34.34 -10.89 17.63
CA LYS A 241 34.87 -10.98 19.00
C LYS A 241 35.59 -12.29 19.26
N ALA A 242 35.13 -13.40 18.70
CA ALA A 242 35.76 -14.72 18.90
C ALA A 242 37.06 -14.92 18.10
N ALA A 243 37.31 -14.10 17.08
CA ALA A 243 38.52 -14.14 16.25
C ALA A 243 39.65 -13.19 16.74
N ARG A 244 39.46 -12.53 17.89
CA ARG A 244 40.46 -11.72 18.59
C ARG A 244 40.82 -12.38 19.90
#